data_AF-A0A7R9PF77-F1
#
_entry.id   AF-A0A7R9PF77-F1
#
_cell.length_a   1.000
_cell.length_b   1.000
_cell.length_c   1.000
_cell.angle_alpha   90.00
_cell.angle_beta   90.00
_cell.angle_gamma   90.00
#
_symmetry.space_group_name_H-M   'P 1'
#
loop_
_entity.id
_entity.type
_entity.pdbx_description
1 polymer ?
#
loop_
_entity_poly.entity_id
_entity_poly.type
_entity_poly.pdbx_seq_one_letter_code
_entity_poly.pdbx_strand_id
1 'polypeptide(L)'
;ECPWPSAQAEIAAISAYKTPRDKLQCVFRCATTIMNLLAMACERGVPAADDFVPVLVYVLIKANPPSLLSTVQYVNSFYGSRLEGEEQYWWIQFCSAIEFIKTMDYND
;
A
#
# COMPACT_ATOMS: atom_id res chain seq x y z
N GLU A 1 -18.35 5.32 8.93
CA GLU A 1 -17.48 4.40 8.17
C GLU A 1 -16.52 5.24 7.35
N CYS A 2 -15.22 4.95 7.37
CA CYS A 2 -14.26 5.76 6.62
C CYS A 2 -14.15 5.22 5.16
N PRO A 3 -14.23 6.08 4.13
CA PRO A 3 -14.45 5.64 2.75
C PRO A 3 -13.15 5.21 2.07
N TRP A 4 -12.64 4.02 2.40
CA TRP A 4 -11.52 3.40 1.71
C TRP A 4 -11.78 2.60 0.41
N PRO A 5 -13.01 2.47 -0.16
CA PRO A 5 -13.22 1.67 -1.37
C PRO A 5 -12.35 2.06 -2.58
N SER A 6 -12.04 3.34 -2.74
CA SER A 6 -11.17 3.83 -3.83
C SER A 6 -9.74 3.31 -3.68
N ALA A 7 -9.16 3.40 -2.49
CA ALA A 7 -7.83 2.87 -2.20
C ALA A 7 -7.78 1.33 -2.34
N GLN A 8 -8.84 0.65 -1.89
CA GLN A 8 -8.98 -0.80 -2.03
C GLN A 8 -9.04 -1.22 -3.51
N ALA A 9 -9.77 -0.47 -4.35
CA ALA A 9 -9.84 -0.74 -5.78
C ALA A 9 -8.48 -0.58 -6.48
N GLU A 10 -7.72 0.46 -6.12
CA GLU A 10 -6.37 0.69 -6.66
C GLU A 10 -5.44 -0.49 -6.39
N ILE A 11 -5.43 -0.99 -5.15
CA ILE A 11 -4.52 -2.09 -4.79
C ILE A 11 -5.03 -3.46 -5.24
N ALA A 12 -6.34 -3.68 -5.31
CA ALA A 12 -6.92 -4.92 -5.83
C ALA A 12 -6.53 -5.16 -7.30
N ALA A 13 -6.33 -4.09 -8.08
CA ALA A 13 -5.92 -4.16 -9.47
C ALA A 13 -4.45 -4.55 -9.69
N ILE A 14 -3.60 -4.61 -8.64
CA ILE A 14 -2.15 -4.86 -8.76
C ILE A 14 -1.82 -6.15 -9.51
N SER A 15 -2.65 -7.18 -9.38
CA SER A 15 -2.47 -8.47 -10.04
C SER A 15 -2.74 -8.43 -11.54
N ALA A 16 -3.57 -7.49 -12.01
CA ALA A 16 -3.93 -7.33 -13.42
C ALA A 16 -2.78 -6.73 -14.26
N TYR A 17 -1.89 -5.96 -13.63
CA TYR A 17 -0.75 -5.35 -14.30
C TYR A 17 0.41 -6.34 -14.49
N LYS A 18 1.08 -6.25 -15.65
CA LYS A 18 2.16 -7.17 -16.03
C LYS A 18 3.55 -6.68 -15.63
N THR A 19 3.82 -5.39 -15.77
CA THR A 19 5.17 -4.84 -15.54
C THR A 19 5.37 -4.51 -14.05
N PRO A 20 6.61 -4.59 -13.52
CA PRO A 20 6.86 -4.27 -12.13
C PRO A 20 6.62 -2.78 -11.82
N ARG A 21 6.86 -1.90 -12.80
CA ARG A 21 6.57 -0.47 -12.69
C ARG A 21 5.08 -0.20 -12.56
N ASP A 22 4.24 -0.87 -13.35
CA ASP A 22 2.79 -0.67 -13.25
C ASP A 22 2.22 -1.17 -11.92
N LYS A 23 2.79 -2.26 -11.39
CA LYS A 23 2.47 -2.78 -10.05
C LYS A 23 2.83 -1.78 -8.96
N LEU A 24 4.03 -1.20 -9.03
CA LEU A 24 4.46 -0.11 -8.14
C LEU A 24 3.52 1.10 -8.22
N GLN A 25 3.07 1.46 -9.42
CA GLN A 25 2.13 2.56 -9.61
C GLN A 25 0.76 2.29 -8.97
N CYS A 26 0.32 1.04 -8.84
CA CYS A 26 -0.89 0.71 -8.06
C CYS A 26 -0.69 1.01 -6.58
N VAL A 27 0.48 0.68 -6.03
CA VAL A 27 0.84 1.01 -4.64
C VAL A 27 0.87 2.53 -4.44
N PHE A 28 1.48 3.26 -5.37
CA PHE A 28 1.54 4.72 -5.33
C PHE A 28 0.14 5.36 -5.35
N ARG A 29 -0.73 4.93 -6.27
CA ARG A 29 -2.12 5.43 -6.35
C ARG A 29 -2.94 5.07 -5.11
N CYS A 30 -2.76 3.87 -4.57
CA CYS A 30 -3.37 3.49 -3.30
C CYS A 30 -2.90 4.40 -2.16
N ALA A 31 -1.60 4.60 -2.00
CA ALA A 31 -1.03 5.41 -0.93
C ALA A 31 -1.46 6.88 -1.00
N THR A 32 -1.38 7.49 -2.19
CA THR A 32 -1.84 8.87 -2.42
C THR A 32 -3.35 9.02 -2.19
N THR A 33 -4.15 8.03 -2.59
CA THR A 33 -5.60 8.02 -2.28
C THR A 33 -5.86 8.00 -0.78
N ILE A 34 -5.14 7.17 -0.02
CA ILE A 34 -5.24 7.14 1.44
C ILE A 34 -4.87 8.50 2.04
N MET A 35 -3.73 9.08 1.63
CA MET A 35 -3.27 10.38 2.14
C MET A 35 -4.28 11.49 1.86
N ASN A 36 -4.87 11.52 0.65
CA ASN A 36 -5.90 12.50 0.30
C ASN A 36 -7.15 12.35 1.17
N LEU A 37 -7.62 11.11 1.38
CA LEU A 37 -8.77 10.84 2.23
C LEU A 37 -8.51 11.22 3.69
N LEU A 38 -7.32 10.95 4.20
CA LEU A 38 -6.89 11.37 5.55
C LEU A 38 -6.83 12.90 5.67
N ALA A 39 -6.28 13.58 4.67
CA ALA A 39 -6.21 15.05 4.64
C ALA A 39 -7.60 15.70 4.61
N MET A 40 -8.58 15.07 3.93
CA MET A 40 -9.97 15.54 3.93
C MET A 40 -10.66 15.33 5.28
N ALA A 41 -10.29 14.26 6.01
CA ALA A 41 -10.90 13.93 7.30
C ALA A 41 -10.27 14.70 8.48
N CYS A 42 -9.04 15.18 8.34
CA CYS A 42 -8.29 15.80 9.42
C CYS A 42 -8.18 17.32 9.21
N GLU A 43 -8.83 18.10 10.08
CA GLU A 43 -8.70 19.57 10.08
C GLU A 43 -7.28 20.06 10.49
N ARG A 44 -6.40 19.16 10.94
CA ARG A 44 -5.10 19.46 11.55
C ARG A 44 -3.91 19.52 10.57
N GLY A 45 -4.10 19.34 9.27
CA GLY A 45 -3.05 19.48 8.25
C GLY A 45 -2.64 18.18 7.56
N VAL A 46 -1.42 18.13 7.00
CA VAL A 46 -0.91 16.98 6.22
C VAL A 46 -0.80 15.74 7.13
N PRO A 47 -1.42 14.61 6.77
CA PRO A 47 -1.36 13.38 7.57
C PRO A 47 0.08 12.90 7.78
N ALA A 48 0.38 12.40 8.97
CA ALA A 48 1.68 11.80 9.29
C ALA A 48 1.72 10.30 8.95
N ALA A 49 2.90 9.69 9.06
CA ALA A 49 3.07 8.25 8.85
C ALA A 49 2.20 7.42 9.83
N ASP A 50 2.06 7.89 11.08
CA ASP A 50 1.27 7.21 12.11
C ASP A 50 -0.25 7.24 11.81
N ASP A 51 -0.71 8.22 11.04
CA ASP A 51 -2.10 8.27 10.54
C ASP A 51 -2.29 7.33 9.33
N PHE A 52 -1.23 7.15 8.53
CA PHE A 52 -1.24 6.41 7.28
C PHE A 52 -1.13 4.89 7.46
N VAL A 53 -0.15 4.42 8.22
CA VAL A 53 0.22 2.99 8.30
C VAL A 53 -0.96 2.11 8.75
N PRO A 54 -1.73 2.45 9.80
CA PRO A 54 -2.88 1.65 10.21
C PRO A 54 -3.94 1.52 9.11
N VAL A 55 -4.15 2.59 8.34
CA VAL A 55 -5.08 2.61 7.22
C VAL A 55 -4.57 1.75 6.07
N LEU A 56 -3.28 1.83 5.73
CA LEU A 56 -2.69 0.99 4.70
C LEU A 56 -2.85 -0.50 5.04
N VAL A 57 -2.56 -0.89 6.28
CA VAL A 57 -2.77 -2.27 6.76
C VAL A 57 -4.23 -2.68 6.61
N TYR A 58 -5.16 -1.85 7.07
CA TYR A 58 -6.60 -2.11 6.92
C TYR A 58 -7.03 -2.28 5.45
N VAL A 59 -6.57 -1.39 4.56
CA VAL A 59 -6.85 -1.43 3.12
C VAL A 59 -6.34 -2.72 2.50
N LEU A 60 -5.13 -3.17 2.84
CA LEU A 60 -4.56 -4.41 2.34
C LEU A 60 -5.34 -5.64 2.79
N ILE A 61 -5.71 -5.70 4.08
CA ILE A 61 -6.53 -6.79 4.63
C ILE A 61 -7.88 -6.87 3.93
N LYS A 62 -8.55 -5.72 3.73
CA LYS A 62 -9.88 -5.67 3.12
C LYS A 62 -9.86 -5.91 1.61
N ALA A 63 -8.88 -5.38 0.90
CA ALA A 63 -8.74 -5.59 -0.55
C ALA A 63 -8.30 -7.02 -0.89
N ASN A 64 -7.52 -7.64 0.00
CA ASN A 64 -6.95 -8.98 -0.15
C ASN A 64 -6.44 -9.30 -1.58
N PRO A 65 -5.49 -8.51 -2.12
CA PRO A 65 -5.00 -8.73 -3.48
C PRO A 65 -4.36 -10.13 -3.62
N PRO A 66 -4.66 -10.87 -4.71
CA PRO A 66 -4.09 -12.21 -4.90
C PRO A 66 -2.59 -12.14 -5.14
N SER A 67 -1.87 -13.15 -4.64
CA SER A 67 -0.43 -13.33 -4.90
C SER A 67 0.45 -12.14 -4.47
N LEU A 68 0.13 -11.49 -3.34
CA LEU A 68 0.87 -10.35 -2.78
C LEU A 68 2.37 -10.64 -2.63
N LEU A 69 2.73 -11.76 -1.99
CA LEU A 69 4.14 -12.12 -1.76
C LEU A 69 4.92 -12.30 -3.06
N SER A 70 4.33 -13.00 -4.03
CA SER A 70 4.94 -13.17 -5.36
C SER A 70 5.07 -11.83 -6.08
N THR A 71 4.09 -10.93 -5.92
CA THR A 71 4.14 -9.57 -6.48
C THR A 71 5.29 -8.76 -5.88
N VAL A 72 5.48 -8.82 -4.56
CA VAL A 72 6.60 -8.14 -3.88
C VAL A 72 7.94 -8.70 -4.38
N GLN A 73 8.10 -10.02 -4.41
CA GLN A 73 9.31 -10.66 -4.91
C GLN A 73 9.60 -10.27 -6.36
N TYR A 74 8.57 -10.24 -7.21
CA TYR A 74 8.70 -9.84 -8.61
C TYR A 74 9.21 -8.40 -8.77
N VAL A 75 8.57 -7.44 -8.09
CA VAL A 75 8.99 -6.03 -8.17
C VAL A 75 10.40 -5.84 -7.60
N ASN A 76 10.71 -6.44 -6.45
CA ASN A 76 12.05 -6.35 -5.85
C ASN A 76 13.13 -6.93 -6.77
N SER A 77 12.86 -8.06 -7.42
CA SER A 77 13.85 -8.73 -8.28
C SER A 77 14.09 -8.00 -9.60
N PHE A 78 13.05 -7.42 -10.21
CA PHE A 78 13.13 -6.84 -11.56
C PHE A 78 13.19 -5.31 -11.59
N TYR A 79 12.84 -4.65 -10.50
CA TYR A 79 12.76 -3.18 -10.44
C TYR A 79 13.35 -2.59 -9.15
N GLY A 80 13.74 -3.41 -8.17
CA GLY A 80 14.25 -2.94 -6.88
C GLY A 80 15.45 -2.02 -6.96
N SER A 81 16.39 -2.25 -7.89
CA SER A 81 17.56 -1.39 -8.11
C SER A 81 17.24 -0.04 -8.74
N ARG A 82 16.00 0.17 -9.20
CA ARG A 82 15.52 1.41 -9.82
C ARG A 82 14.55 2.17 -8.91
N LEU A 83 14.24 1.64 -7.73
CA LEU A 83 13.39 2.30 -6.76
C LEU A 83 14.20 3.41 -6.09
N GLU A 84 13.77 4.65 -6.29
CA GLU A 84 14.40 5.82 -5.69
C GLU A 84 13.34 6.82 -5.20
N GLY A 85 13.72 7.69 -4.26
CA GLY A 85 12.89 8.79 -3.79
C GLY A 85 11.53 8.36 -3.24
N GLU A 86 10.48 9.03 -3.70
CA GLU A 86 9.11 8.83 -3.21
C GLU A 86 8.56 7.44 -3.56
N GLU A 87 8.86 6.92 -4.76
CA GLU A 87 8.43 5.58 -5.17
C GLU A 87 9.01 4.51 -4.24
N GLN A 88 10.29 4.65 -3.87
CA GLN A 88 10.94 3.76 -2.91
C GLN A 88 10.28 3.84 -1.52
N TYR A 89 9.97 5.05 -1.05
CA TYR A 89 9.31 5.25 0.23
C TYR A 89 7.97 4.51 0.29
N TRP A 90 7.08 4.73 -0.69
CA TRP A 90 5.77 4.06 -0.72
C TRP A 90 5.88 2.54 -0.85
N TRP A 91 6.86 2.07 -1.63
CA TRP A 91 7.12 0.64 -1.76
C TRP A 91 7.58 -0.01 -0.45
N ILE A 92 8.46 0.67 0.30
CA ILE A 92 8.92 0.19 1.63
C ILE A 92 7.75 0.16 2.62
N GLN A 93 6.90 1.19 2.64
CA GLN A 93 5.71 1.20 3.51
C GLN A 93 4.75 0.05 3.18
N PHE A 94 4.53 -0.22 1.89
CA PHE A 94 3.73 -1.35 1.43
C PHE A 94 4.32 -2.70 1.85
N CYS A 95 5.63 -2.90 1.65
CA CYS A 95 6.29 -4.13 2.10
C CYS A 95 6.23 -4.29 3.62
N SER A 96 6.39 -3.20 4.37
CA SER A 96 6.32 -3.20 5.85
C SER A 96 4.91 -3.55 6.33
N ALA A 97 3.87 -3.02 5.69
CA ALA A 97 2.49 -3.36 6.01
C ALA A 97 2.16 -4.84 5.71
N ILE A 98 2.69 -5.39 4.61
CA ILE A 98 2.56 -6.84 4.32
C ILE A 98 3.28 -7.67 5.38
N GLU A 99 4.49 -7.29 5.78
CA GLU A 99 5.23 -8.01 6.81
C GLU A 99 4.50 -7.99 8.14
N PHE A 100 3.99 -6.82 8.53
CA PHE A 100 3.15 -6.67 9.72
C PHE A 100 1.94 -7.61 9.69
N ILE A 101 1.21 -7.68 8.57
CA ILE A 101 0.06 -8.59 8.40
C ILE A 101 0.47 -10.06 8.56
N LYS A 102 1.65 -10.45 8.03
CA LYS A 102 2.14 -11.84 8.15
C LYS A 102 2.50 -12.21 9.59
N THR A 103 2.97 -11.23 10.37
CA THR A 103 3.41 -11.44 11.75
C THR A 103 2.32 -11.10 12.77
N MET A 104 1.10 -10.77 12.33
CA MET A 104 -0.03 -10.57 13.24
C MET A 104 -0.33 -11.89 13.94
N ASP A 105 0.08 -11.99 15.19
CA ASP A 105 -0.25 -13.10 16.07
C ASP A 105 -1.60 -12.86 16.75
N TYR A 106 -2.40 -13.91 16.93
CA TYR A 106 -3.77 -13.82 17.45
C TYR A 106 -3.82 -13.93 18.98
N ASN A 107 -2.77 -13.46 19.67
CA ASN A 107 -2.66 -13.54 21.13
C ASN A 107 -3.13 -12.25 21.78
N ASP A 108 -4.46 -12.15 21.93
CA ASP A 108 -5.15 -11.56 23.08
C ASP A 108 -6.37 -12.43 23.42
#